data_AF-A0AAW4GC80-F1
#
_entry.id   AF-A0AAW4GC80-F1
#
_cell.length_a   1.000
_cell.length_b   1.000
_cell.length_c   1.000
_cell.angle_alpha   90.00
_cell.angle_beta   90.00
_cell.angle_gamma   90.00
#
_symmetry.space_group_name_H-M   'P 1'
#
loop_
_entity.id
_entity.type
_entity.pdbx_description
1 polymer ?
#
loop_
_entity_poly.entity_id
_entity_poly.type
_entity_poly.pdbx_seq_one_letter_code
_entity_poly.pdbx_strand_id
1 'polypeptide(L)' 'MRTRPAGAWQRLLDDQHGIITTKQMHENGVNKDSIDHCVETGQWLRVFRGVISVTNGPLTREMQ' A
#
# COMPACT_ATOMS: atom_id res chain seq x y z
N MET A 1 -9.73 5.85 15.53
CA MET A 1 -10.16 6.79 14.47
C MET A 1 -9.10 6.73 13.37
N ARG A 2 -9.28 5.89 12.33
CA ARG A 2 -8.34 5.85 11.20
C ARG A 2 -8.70 7.01 10.28
N THR A 3 -7.83 7.99 10.17
CA THR A 3 -7.92 9.04 9.17
C THR A 3 -7.92 8.37 7.80
N ARG A 4 -9.10 8.29 7.16
CA ARG A 4 -9.16 8.00 5.72
C ARG A 4 -8.37 9.12 5.04
N PRO A 5 -7.31 8.82 4.29
CA PRO A 5 -6.64 9.85 3.53
C PRO A 5 -7.65 10.51 2.59
N ALA A 6 -8.03 11.76 2.84
CA ALA A 6 -8.89 12.50 1.92
C ALA A 6 -8.02 13.03 0.78
N GLY A 7 -8.07 12.42 -0.41
CA GLY A 7 -7.30 12.88 -1.58
C GLY A 7 -7.00 11.81 -2.62
N ALA A 8 -6.22 12.18 -3.64
CA ALA A 8 -5.77 11.33 -4.74
C ALA A 8 -5.13 10.01 -4.28
N TRP A 9 -4.52 10.02 -3.09
CA TRP A 9 -3.95 8.83 -2.45
C TRP A 9 -4.99 7.74 -2.14
N GLN A 10 -6.13 8.08 -1.53
CA GLN A 10 -7.16 7.08 -1.24
C GLN A 10 -7.78 6.54 -2.53
N ARG A 11 -7.98 7.41 -3.53
CA ARG A 11 -8.49 6.98 -4.84
C ARG A 11 -7.54 5.97 -5.51
N LEU A 12 -6.23 6.24 -5.46
CA LEU A 12 -5.21 5.32 -5.98
C LEU A 12 -5.21 3.96 -5.27
N LEU A 13 -5.44 3.96 -3.95
CA LEU A 13 -5.56 2.73 -3.17
C LEU A 13 -6.85 1.98 -3.50
N ASP A 14 -7.97 2.68 -3.64
CA ASP A 14 -9.25 2.07 -3.99
C ASP A 14 -9.23 1.48 -5.40
N ASP A 15 -8.69 2.22 -6.38
CA ASP A 15 -8.58 1.81 -7.79
C ASP A 15 -7.64 0.59 -7.97
N GLN A 16 -6.67 0.40 -7.08
CA GLN A 16 -5.72 -0.73 -7.12
C GLN A 16 -5.94 -1.74 -5.99
N HIS A 17 -7.09 -1.69 -5.31
CA HIS A 17 -7.45 -2.63 -4.24
C HIS A 17 -6.39 -2.77 -3.14
N GLY A 18 -5.70 -1.68 -2.80
CA GLY A 18 -4.67 -1.65 -1.78
C GLY A 18 -3.31 -2.21 -2.21
N ILE A 19 -3.13 -2.54 -3.50
CA ILE A 19 -1.85 -2.97 -4.06
C ILE A 19 -1.18 -1.79 -4.74
N ILE A 20 0.04 -1.47 -4.32
CA ILE A 20 0.71 -0.27 -4.79
C ILE A 20 2.21 -0.49 -4.91
N THR A 21 2.82 0.18 -5.89
CA THR A 21 4.26 0.14 -6.07
C THR A 21 4.96 1.14 -5.15
N THR A 22 6.21 0.86 -4.79
CA THR A 22 7.05 1.81 -4.05
C THR A 22 7.28 3.09 -4.86
N LYS A 23 7.25 3.02 -6.21
CA LYS A 23 7.29 4.19 -7.09
C LYS A 23 6.09 5.11 -6.85
N GLN A 24 4.88 4.58 -6.91
CA GLN A 24 3.64 5.33 -6.66
C GLN A 24 3.60 5.88 -5.23
N MET A 25 4.10 5.12 -4.25
CA MET A 25 4.28 5.59 -2.88
C MET A 25 5.18 6.84 -2.82
N HIS A 26 6.35 6.80 -3.47
CA HIS A 26 7.26 7.94 -3.53
C HIS A 26 6.66 9.15 -4.27
N GLU A 27 5.95 8.93 -5.38
CA GLU A 27 5.25 9.98 -6.12
C GLU A 27 4.15 10.66 -5.28
N ASN A 28 3.64 9.97 -4.25
CA ASN A 28 2.67 10.49 -3.29
C ASN A 28 3.32 10.90 -1.95
N GLY A 29 4.63 11.08 -1.91
CA GLY A 29 5.35 11.62 -0.75
C GLY A 29 5.67 10.63 0.36
N VAL A 30 5.41 9.33 0.17
CA VAL A 30 5.79 8.30 1.14
C VAL A 30 7.27 7.96 0.94
N ASN A 31 8.09 8.22 1.95
CA ASN A 31 9.52 7.95 1.91
C ASN A 31 9.82 6.46 2.19
N LYS A 32 11.06 6.04 1.86
CA LYS A 32 11.50 4.66 2.01
C LYS A 32 11.44 4.17 3.46
N ASP A 33 11.90 4.96 4.41
CA ASP A 33 11.95 4.56 5.83
C ASP A 33 10.55 4.28 6.39
N SER A 34 9.55 5.05 5.96
CA SER A 34 8.15 4.83 6.34
C SER A 34 7.60 3.55 5.73
N ILE A 35 7.95 3.24 4.47
CA ILE A 35 7.56 2.00 3.81
C ILE A 35 8.18 0.81 4.54
N ASP A 36 9.49 0.87 4.80
CA ASP A 36 10.22 -0.20 5.47
C ASP A 36 9.69 -0.41 6.90
N HIS A 37 9.43 0.67 7.66
CA HIS A 37 8.81 0.60 8.98
C HIS A 37 7.42 -0.08 8.96
N CYS A 38 6.53 0.30 8.04
CA CYS A 38 5.20 -0.32 7.94
C CYS A 38 5.28 -1.80 7.53
N VAL A 39 6.26 -2.18 6.73
CA VAL A 39 6.48 -3.60 6.37
C VAL A 39 7.04 -4.38 7.57
N GLU A 40 8.05 -3.84 8.25
CA GLU A 40 8.69 -4.46 9.42
C GLU A 40 7.72 -4.65 10.59
N THR A 41 6.83 -3.68 10.80
CA THR A 41 5.78 -3.75 11.83
C THR A 41 4.57 -4.58 11.43
N GLY A 42 4.56 -5.16 10.21
CA GLY A 42 3.46 -5.98 9.70
C GLY A 42 2.18 -5.20 9.40
N GLN A 43 2.26 -3.86 9.35
CA GLN A 43 1.13 -3.03 8.92
C GLN A 43 0.85 -3.19 7.43
N TRP A 44 1.91 -3.40 6.64
CA TRP A 44 1.88 -3.65 5.20
C TRP A 44 2.61 -4.94 4.87
N LEU A 45 2.28 -5.54 3.73
CA LEU A 45 2.91 -6.77 3.25
C LEU A 45 3.67 -6.50 1.95
N ARG A 46 4.94 -6.91 1.90
CA ARG A 46 5.70 -6.90 0.66
C ARG A 46 5.37 -8.17 -0.14
N VAL A 47 4.57 -8.00 -1.19
CA VAL A 47 4.11 -9.13 -2.03
C VAL A 47 5.10 -9.45 -3.15
N PHE A 48 5.78 -8.43 -3.67
CA PHE A 48 6.89 -8.56 -4.63
C PHE A 48 7.94 -7.47 -4.36
N ARG A 49 9.10 -7.59 -5.02
CA ARG A 49 10.09 -6.52 -5.01
C ARG A 49 9.46 -5.23 -5.55
N GLY A 50 9.37 -4.21 -4.71
CA GLY A 50 8.78 -2.92 -5.06
C GLY A 50 7.24 -2.88 -5.08
N VAL A 51 6.54 -3.93 -4.66
CA VAL A 51 5.07 -3.97 -4.60
C VAL A 51 4.61 -4.28 -3.18
N ILE A 52 3.73 -3.45 -2.65
CA ILE A 52 3.25 -3.47 -1.28
C ILE A 52 1.73 -3.63 -1.27
N SER A 53 1.21 -4.49 -0.41
CA SER A 53 -0.20 -4.52 -0.01
C SER A 53 -0.38 -3.72 1.27
N VAL A 54 -1.22 -2.68 1.23
CA VAL A 54 -1.58 -1.87 2.41
C VAL A 54 -2.85 -2.35 3.12
N THR A 55 -3.41 -3.46 2.64
CA THR A 55 -4.59 -4.11 3.22
C THR A 55 -4.20 -5.42 3.90
N ASN A 56 -4.76 -5.62 5.10
CA ASN A 56 -4.56 -6.85 5.89
C ASN A 56 -5.63 -7.92 5.61
N GLY A 57 -6.47 -7.71 4.60
CA GLY A 57 -7.34 -8.77 4.10
C GLY A 57 -6.50 -9.84 3.40
N PRO A 58 -6.95 -11.11 3.37
CA PRO A 58 -6.29 -12.11 2.58
C PRO A 58 -6.19 -11.61 1.13
N LEU A 59 -4.96 -11.55 0.61
CA LEU A 59 -4.68 -11.41 -0.82
C LEU A 59 -5.23 -12.66 -1.51
N THR A 60 -6.53 -12.66 -1.77
CA THR A 60 -7.16 -13.71 -2.56
C THR A 60 -6.82 -13.39 -4.00
N ARG A 61 -5.99 -14.24 -4.60
CA ARG A 61 -5.72 -14.22 -6.03
C ARG A 61 -6.95 -14.80 -6.74
N GLU A 62 -8.07 -14.07 -6.75
CA GLU A 62 -9.06 -14.30 -7.80
C GLU A 62 -8.52 -13.66 -9.08
N MET A 63 -7.67 -14.43 -9.77
CA MET A 63 -7.39 -14.15 -11.18
C MET A 63 -8.68 -14.43 -11.95
N GLN A 64 -9.27 -13.38 -12.50
CA GLN A 64 -10.02 -13.54 -13.75
C GLN A 64 -9.06 -13.37 -14.92
#